data_AF-A0A0G1KV68-F1
#
_entry.id   AF-A0A0G1KV68-F1
#
_cell.length_a   1.000
_cell.length_b   1.000
_cell.length_c   1.000
_cell.angle_alpha   90.00
_cell.angle_beta   90.00
_cell.angle_gamma   90.00
#
_symmetry.space_group_name_H-M   'P 1'
#
loop_
_entity.id
_entity.type
_entity.pdbx_description
1 polymer ?
#
loop_
_entity_poly.entity_id
_entity_poly.type
_entity_poly.pdbx_seq_one_letter_code
_entity_poly.pdbx_strand_id
1 'polypeptide(L)'
;MRDPRLKKRMIIILVFLLIFFLTSYFLYSVISPDPSCSDGKQNQNEKGVDCGGVCSPCRDLSQAQDLVVRENSFVFGGNDTYDGLIKISNPNNAIGSPLFSYKAVLKDELGNVINEKIGKGFILPAETKYLVLTGFPVGQNVNPAKLDFEISAVEWEEFTQYQKPQLSIYSKRFNLLSDMVGGEVYGILRNESGFDFNLIKVNLILRDANNKLVALNSTQMNAVRSGDERDFKLIWPYQLPGEVVNIEAEAEADTYNSQNFIKTYIPDQKLPFQSY
;
A
#
# COMPACT_ATOMS: atom_id res chain seq x y z
N MET A 1 -60.46 58.56 -17.69
CA MET A 1 -59.70 59.24 -16.63
C MET A 1 -59.04 58.18 -15.75
N ARG A 2 -57.71 58.12 -15.75
CA ARG A 2 -56.97 57.08 -15.00
C ARG A 2 -56.91 57.52 -13.55
N ASP A 3 -57.74 56.92 -12.70
CA ASP A 3 -57.91 57.32 -11.30
C ASP A 3 -56.53 57.35 -10.58
N PRO A 4 -56.04 58.54 -10.18
CA PRO A 4 -54.73 58.70 -9.56
C PRO A 4 -54.60 57.93 -8.24
N ARG A 5 -55.71 57.56 -7.60
CA ARG A 5 -55.74 56.72 -6.40
C ARG A 5 -55.36 55.26 -6.70
N LEU A 6 -55.74 54.76 -7.88
CA LEU A 6 -55.46 53.39 -8.33
C LEU A 6 -53.98 53.21 -8.70
N LYS A 7 -53.36 54.22 -9.32
CA LYS A 7 -51.90 54.25 -9.58
C LYS A 7 -51.08 54.23 -8.29
N LYS A 8 -51.45 55.06 -7.30
CA LYS A 8 -50.76 55.09 -5.99
C LYS A 8 -50.87 53.76 -5.26
N ARG A 9 -52.05 53.11 -5.30
CA ARG A 9 -52.27 51.79 -4.70
C ARG A 9 -51.44 50.69 -5.36
N MET A 10 -51.31 50.70 -6.70
CA MET A 10 -50.44 49.76 -7.43
C MET A 10 -48.96 49.94 -7.11
N ILE A 11 -48.49 51.18 -6.96
CA ILE A 11 -47.11 51.47 -6.58
C ILE A 11 -46.81 50.92 -5.18
N ILE A 12 -47.70 51.15 -4.22
CA ILE A 12 -47.54 50.64 -2.85
C ILE A 12 -47.49 49.11 -2.84
N ILE A 13 -48.40 48.43 -3.57
CA ILE A 13 -48.41 46.96 -3.68
C ILE A 13 -47.08 46.45 -4.27
N LEU A 14 -46.57 47.11 -5.30
CA LEU A 14 -45.34 46.70 -5.97
C LEU A 14 -44.11 46.89 -5.07
N VAL A 15 -44.07 47.96 -4.28
CA VAL A 15 -43.02 48.17 -3.26
C VAL A 15 -43.08 47.09 -2.19
N PHE A 16 -44.26 46.75 -1.67
CA PHE A 16 -44.40 45.68 -0.68
C PHE A 16 -44.04 44.30 -1.23
N LEU A 17 -44.41 43.99 -2.48
CA LEU A 17 -43.98 42.75 -3.15
C LEU A 17 -42.46 42.71 -3.32
N LEU A 18 -41.85 43.82 -3.73
CA LEU A 18 -40.40 43.90 -3.91
C LEU A 18 -39.65 43.72 -2.59
N ILE A 19 -40.14 44.33 -1.51
CA ILE A 19 -39.63 44.11 -0.15
C ILE A 19 -39.79 42.64 0.25
N PHE A 20 -40.95 42.03 0.02
CA PHE A 20 -41.21 40.63 0.35
C PHE A 20 -40.29 39.67 -0.41
N PHE A 21 -40.06 39.89 -1.69
CA PHE A 21 -39.13 39.07 -2.47
C PHE A 21 -37.68 39.27 -2.03
N LEU A 22 -37.25 40.49 -1.71
CA LEU A 22 -35.91 40.77 -1.21
C LEU A 22 -35.68 40.15 0.17
N THR A 23 -36.64 40.26 1.10
CA THR A 23 -36.54 39.64 2.43
C THR A 23 -36.58 38.13 2.34
N SER A 24 -37.42 37.56 1.48
CA SER A 24 -37.46 36.11 1.26
C SER A 24 -36.16 35.58 0.62
N TYR A 25 -35.57 36.32 -0.33
CA TYR A 25 -34.29 35.96 -0.93
C TYR A 25 -33.14 36.04 0.09
N PHE A 26 -33.12 37.10 0.91
CA PHE A 26 -32.14 37.26 1.97
C PHE A 26 -32.24 36.13 3.01
N LEU A 27 -33.46 35.79 3.45
CA LEU A 27 -33.70 34.67 4.35
C LEU A 27 -33.27 33.32 3.73
N TYR A 28 -33.59 33.09 2.46
CA TYR A 28 -33.16 31.89 1.75
C TYR A 28 -31.63 31.78 1.69
N SER A 29 -30.93 32.86 1.33
CA SER A 29 -29.47 32.88 1.24
C SER A 29 -28.75 32.72 2.59
N VAL A 30 -29.39 33.06 3.71
CA VAL A 30 -28.82 32.89 5.06
C VAL A 30 -29.13 31.51 5.64
N ILE A 31 -30.24 30.89 5.24
CA ILE A 31 -30.71 29.61 5.80
C ILE A 31 -30.26 28.41 4.96
N SER A 32 -29.96 28.58 3.67
CA SER A 32 -29.39 27.52 2.83
C SER A 32 -27.90 27.36 3.11
N PRO A 33 -27.46 26.29 3.82
CA PRO A 33 -26.05 26.03 3.99
C PRO A 33 -25.40 25.73 2.64
N ASP A 34 -24.16 26.16 2.46
CA ASP A 34 -23.33 25.71 1.35
C ASP A 34 -23.28 24.16 1.33
N PRO A 35 -23.24 23.52 0.15
CA PRO A 35 -23.09 22.08 0.06
C PRO A 35 -21.80 21.66 0.78
N SER A 36 -21.95 20.93 1.87
CA SER A 36 -20.87 20.53 2.74
C SER A 36 -20.31 19.19 2.31
N CYS A 37 -19.60 19.17 1.18
CA CYS A 37 -18.96 17.96 0.63
C CYS A 37 -17.67 17.54 1.37
N SER A 38 -17.53 17.86 2.65
CA SER A 38 -16.35 17.55 3.46
C SER A 38 -16.64 17.61 4.97
N ASP A 39 -17.89 17.40 5.38
CA ASP A 39 -18.32 17.49 6.78
C ASP A 39 -18.48 16.13 7.47
N GLY A 40 -18.15 15.05 6.77
CA GLY A 40 -18.20 13.68 7.26
C GLY A 40 -19.62 13.14 7.39
N LYS A 41 -20.63 13.78 6.79
CA LYS A 41 -22.03 13.35 6.87
C LYS A 41 -22.64 13.22 5.48
N GLN A 42 -23.25 12.07 5.22
CA GLN A 42 -24.05 11.89 4.00
C GLN A 42 -25.31 12.76 4.06
N ASN A 43 -25.32 13.85 3.31
CA ASN A 43 -26.44 14.80 3.29
C ASN A 43 -26.85 15.19 1.85
N GLN A 44 -27.95 15.94 1.74
CA GLN A 44 -28.48 16.39 0.43
C GLN A 44 -28.73 15.23 -0.55
N ASN A 45 -28.09 15.26 -1.72
CA ASN A 45 -28.22 14.24 -2.79
C ASN A 45 -26.96 13.37 -2.92
N GLU A 46 -26.10 13.33 -1.90
CA GLU A 46 -24.89 12.52 -1.88
C GLU A 46 -25.17 11.01 -1.98
N LYS A 47 -24.33 10.29 -2.74
CA LYS A 47 -24.39 8.82 -2.89
C LYS A 47 -23.58 8.09 -1.81
N GLY A 48 -22.61 8.76 -1.19
CA GLY A 48 -21.82 8.29 -0.06
C GLY A 48 -21.42 9.49 0.80
N VAL A 49 -20.76 9.27 1.94
CA VAL A 49 -20.34 10.37 2.82
C VAL A 49 -19.41 11.31 2.05
N ASP A 50 -19.80 12.59 1.93
CA ASP A 50 -19.04 13.64 1.22
C ASP A 50 -18.81 13.35 -0.29
N CYS A 51 -19.60 12.47 -0.91
CA CYS A 51 -19.45 12.13 -2.34
C CYS A 51 -20.77 11.80 -3.07
N GLY A 52 -20.78 12.05 -4.38
CA GLY A 52 -21.90 11.81 -5.27
C GLY A 52 -22.97 12.92 -5.26
N GLY A 53 -23.87 12.89 -6.24
CA GLY A 53 -24.93 13.88 -6.36
C GLY A 53 -24.40 15.27 -6.72
N VAL A 54 -24.50 16.20 -5.76
CA VAL A 54 -23.99 17.58 -5.88
C VAL A 54 -22.48 17.68 -5.59
N CYS A 55 -21.90 16.64 -4.98
CA CYS A 55 -20.47 16.52 -4.69
C CYS A 55 -19.75 15.71 -5.78
N SER A 56 -18.42 15.65 -5.69
CA SER A 56 -17.59 14.82 -6.58
C SER A 56 -18.09 13.37 -6.60
N PRO A 57 -18.11 12.67 -7.75
CA PRO A 57 -18.55 11.27 -7.82
C PRO A 57 -17.86 10.39 -6.77
N CYS A 58 -18.62 9.51 -6.11
CA CYS A 58 -18.02 8.53 -5.22
C CYS A 58 -17.07 7.62 -5.99
N ARG A 59 -15.94 7.30 -5.36
CA ARG A 59 -14.96 6.33 -5.86
C ARG A 59 -15.67 4.99 -6.04
N ASP A 60 -15.72 4.48 -7.26
CA ASP A 60 -16.37 3.20 -7.57
C ASP A 60 -15.35 2.07 -7.46
N LEU A 61 -15.23 1.52 -6.26
CA LEU A 61 -14.36 0.38 -5.98
C LEU A 61 -14.99 -0.96 -6.39
N SER A 62 -16.19 -0.96 -7.00
CA SER A 62 -16.87 -2.20 -7.44
C SER A 62 -16.11 -2.96 -8.53
N GLN A 63 -15.16 -2.31 -9.20
CA GLN A 63 -14.31 -2.90 -10.24
C GLN A 63 -12.99 -3.46 -9.70
N ALA A 64 -12.73 -3.37 -8.39
CA ALA A 64 -11.51 -3.91 -7.80
C ALA A 64 -11.47 -5.45 -7.96
N GLN A 65 -10.42 -5.93 -8.62
CA GLN A 65 -10.12 -7.34 -8.79
C GLN A 65 -9.26 -7.86 -7.64
N ASP A 66 -9.48 -9.10 -7.24
CA ASP A 66 -8.72 -9.75 -6.16
C ASP A 66 -7.22 -9.83 -6.45
N LEU A 67 -6.42 -9.81 -5.38
CA LEU A 67 -4.98 -10.03 -5.45
C LEU A 67 -4.66 -11.45 -5.92
N VAL A 68 -3.68 -11.58 -6.81
CA VAL A 68 -3.30 -12.86 -7.41
C VAL A 68 -2.00 -13.38 -6.81
N VAL A 69 -2.02 -14.58 -6.23
CA VAL A 69 -0.82 -15.30 -5.81
C VAL A 69 -0.15 -15.92 -7.03
N ARG A 70 1.05 -15.44 -7.36
CA ARG A 70 1.86 -15.87 -8.52
C ARG A 70 2.83 -16.99 -8.19
N GLU A 71 3.34 -17.01 -6.97
CA GLU A 71 4.29 -18.02 -6.48
C GLU A 71 4.07 -18.19 -4.97
N ASN A 72 4.07 -19.42 -4.49
CA ASN A 72 4.24 -19.75 -3.09
C ASN A 72 5.27 -20.88 -2.98
N SER A 73 6.36 -20.63 -2.27
CA SER A 73 7.44 -21.60 -2.14
C SER A 73 8.08 -21.46 -0.78
N PHE A 74 8.86 -22.45 -0.38
CA PHE A 74 9.58 -22.43 0.88
C PHE A 74 10.95 -23.08 0.70
N VAL A 75 11.87 -22.72 1.59
CA VAL A 75 13.25 -23.21 1.58
C VAL A 75 13.78 -23.34 3.00
N PHE A 76 14.80 -24.17 3.20
CA PHE A 76 15.44 -24.31 4.50
C PHE A 76 16.06 -22.97 4.93
N GLY A 77 15.70 -22.52 6.13
CA GLY A 77 16.07 -21.23 6.73
C GLY A 77 17.19 -21.31 7.78
N GLY A 78 17.74 -22.52 8.02
CA GLY A 78 18.72 -22.77 9.08
C GLY A 78 18.06 -23.08 10.44
N ASN A 79 18.83 -23.70 11.35
CA ASN A 79 18.41 -23.99 12.73
C ASN A 79 17.02 -24.65 12.87
N ASP A 80 16.75 -25.71 12.09
CA ASP A 80 15.46 -26.41 12.05
C ASP A 80 14.26 -25.49 11.72
N THR A 81 14.53 -24.41 10.99
CA THR A 81 13.50 -23.51 10.47
C THR A 81 13.46 -23.51 8.95
N TYR A 82 12.31 -23.13 8.42
CA TYR A 82 12.11 -22.88 7.00
C TYR A 82 11.66 -21.44 6.79
N ASP A 83 11.98 -20.89 5.62
CA ASP A 83 11.54 -19.58 5.18
C ASP A 83 10.57 -19.73 4.01
N GLY A 84 9.55 -18.88 3.94
CA GLY A 84 8.53 -18.86 2.89
C GLY A 84 8.66 -17.64 1.99
N LEU A 85 8.49 -17.86 0.68
CA LEU A 85 8.37 -16.81 -0.33
C LEU A 85 6.95 -16.82 -0.91
N ILE A 86 6.29 -15.67 -0.89
CA ILE A 86 5.03 -15.47 -1.59
C ILE A 86 5.20 -14.32 -2.57
N LYS A 87 4.90 -14.56 -3.85
CA LYS A 87 4.81 -13.50 -4.87
C LYS A 87 3.35 -13.19 -5.09
N ILE A 88 2.94 -11.95 -4.80
CA ILE A 88 1.58 -11.46 -5.02
C ILE A 88 1.57 -10.38 -6.08
N SER A 89 0.46 -10.26 -6.82
CA SER A 89 0.29 -9.28 -7.88
C SER A 89 -1.07 -8.61 -7.72
N ASN A 90 -1.07 -7.28 -7.73
CA ASN A 90 -2.28 -6.48 -7.80
C ASN A 90 -2.62 -6.21 -9.27
N PRO A 91 -3.72 -6.79 -9.81
CA PRO A 91 -4.12 -6.59 -11.20
C PRO A 91 -4.75 -5.22 -11.47
N ASN A 92 -5.03 -4.42 -10.44
CA ASN A 92 -5.72 -3.14 -10.59
C ASN A 92 -4.76 -2.00 -10.90
N ASN A 93 -5.03 -1.25 -11.97
CA ASN A 93 -4.11 -0.20 -12.46
C ASN A 93 -4.07 1.07 -11.59
N ALA A 94 -5.18 1.41 -10.93
CA ALA A 94 -5.32 2.64 -10.14
C ALA A 94 -5.80 2.39 -8.71
N ILE A 95 -6.01 1.13 -8.33
CA ILE A 95 -6.50 0.74 -7.01
C ILE A 95 -5.40 -0.09 -6.35
N GLY A 96 -5.03 0.27 -5.13
CA GLY A 96 -4.12 -0.50 -4.30
C GLY A 96 -4.79 -0.86 -2.98
N SER A 97 -4.06 -1.57 -2.13
CA SER A 97 -4.54 -1.93 -0.80
C SER A 97 -3.57 -1.40 0.26
N PRO A 98 -3.96 -0.40 1.08
CA PRO A 98 -3.18 0.01 2.25
C PRO A 98 -3.05 -1.12 3.27
N LEU A 99 -4.02 -2.03 3.29
CA LEU A 99 -4.10 -3.10 4.26
C LEU A 99 -4.77 -4.34 3.67
N PHE A 100 -4.03 -5.45 3.67
CA PHE A 100 -4.59 -6.78 3.58
C PHE A 100 -4.01 -7.66 4.68
N SER A 101 -4.79 -8.64 5.14
CA SER A 101 -4.32 -9.69 6.05
C SER A 101 -3.96 -10.95 5.26
N TYR A 102 -3.05 -11.75 5.79
CA TYR A 102 -2.71 -13.02 5.17
C TYR A 102 -2.44 -14.11 6.21
N LYS A 103 -2.61 -15.36 5.78
CA LYS A 103 -2.24 -16.56 6.53
C LYS A 103 -1.40 -17.48 5.64
N ALA A 104 -0.20 -17.79 6.10
CA ALA A 104 0.71 -18.76 5.48
C ALA A 104 0.78 -20.01 6.36
N VAL A 105 0.60 -21.19 5.77
CA VAL A 105 0.52 -22.47 6.49
C VAL A 105 1.49 -23.47 5.90
N LEU A 106 2.51 -23.84 6.68
CA LEU A 106 3.48 -24.86 6.31
C LEU A 106 2.92 -26.23 6.70
N LYS A 107 2.89 -27.16 5.74
CA LYS A 107 2.28 -28.50 5.89
C LYS A 107 3.26 -29.61 5.53
N ASP A 108 3.05 -30.78 6.14
CA ASP A 108 3.74 -32.01 5.78
C ASP A 108 3.11 -32.68 4.54
N GLU A 109 3.68 -33.82 4.11
CA GLU A 109 3.16 -34.59 2.96
C GLU A 109 1.74 -35.14 3.18
N LEU A 110 1.32 -35.35 4.43
CA LEU A 110 0.01 -35.84 4.80
C LEU A 110 -1.04 -34.71 4.89
N GLY A 111 -0.62 -33.46 4.73
CA GLY A 111 -1.47 -32.28 4.82
C GLY A 111 -1.68 -31.75 6.24
N ASN A 112 -0.97 -32.29 7.24
CA ASN A 112 -1.03 -31.77 8.60
C ASN A 112 -0.30 -30.43 8.69
N VAL A 113 -0.82 -29.53 9.52
CA VAL A 113 -0.19 -28.24 9.76
C VAL A 113 1.03 -28.42 10.66
N ILE A 114 2.20 -28.05 10.15
CA ILE A 114 3.45 -27.99 10.91
C ILE A 114 3.52 -26.67 11.67
N ASN A 115 3.27 -25.56 10.96
CA ASN A 115 3.34 -24.22 11.51
C ASN A 115 2.54 -23.23 10.67
N GLU A 116 2.22 -22.07 11.22
CA GLU A 116 1.52 -21.00 10.52
C GLU A 116 2.04 -19.62 10.91
N LYS A 117 1.98 -18.69 9.96
CA LYS A 117 2.23 -17.26 10.19
C LYS A 117 1.06 -16.44 9.67
N ILE A 118 0.57 -15.56 10.51
CA ILE A 118 -0.45 -14.58 10.17
C ILE A 118 0.23 -13.22 10.16
N GLY A 119 -0.09 -12.39 9.17
CA GLY A 119 0.47 -11.05 9.06
C GLY A 119 -0.42 -10.11 8.29
N LYS A 120 0.09 -8.90 8.11
CA LYS A 120 -0.55 -7.85 7.32
C LYS A 120 0.44 -7.30 6.33
N GLY A 121 -0.05 -6.78 5.22
CA GLY A 121 0.75 -6.13 4.19
C GLY A 121 -0.02 -5.03 3.50
N PHE A 122 0.68 -4.34 2.61
CA PHE A 122 0.12 -3.37 1.68
C PHE A 122 0.60 -3.71 0.27
N ILE A 123 -0.15 -3.30 -0.76
CA ILE A 123 0.26 -3.47 -2.14
C ILE A 123 -0.24 -2.31 -2.99
N LEU A 124 0.67 -1.77 -3.80
CA LEU A 124 0.41 -0.58 -4.62
C LEU A 124 -0.35 -0.94 -5.90
N PRO A 125 -0.95 0.04 -6.60
CA PRO A 125 -1.57 -0.18 -7.90
C PRO A 125 -0.59 -0.82 -8.91
N ALA A 126 -1.07 -1.80 -9.67
CA ALA A 126 -0.32 -2.57 -10.67
C ALA A 126 0.99 -3.21 -10.15
N GLU A 127 1.15 -3.34 -8.83
CA GLU A 127 2.39 -3.84 -8.23
C GLU A 127 2.44 -5.37 -8.24
N THR A 128 3.63 -5.91 -8.50
CA THR A 128 3.99 -7.27 -8.10
C THR A 128 4.99 -7.16 -6.97
N LYS A 129 4.73 -7.88 -5.87
CA LYS A 129 5.46 -7.77 -4.60
C LYS A 129 5.85 -9.15 -4.07
N TYR A 130 6.98 -9.24 -3.37
CA TYR A 130 7.37 -10.41 -2.61
C TYR A 130 7.12 -10.23 -1.11
N LEU A 131 6.49 -11.24 -0.50
CA LEU A 131 6.43 -11.39 0.95
C LEU A 131 7.44 -12.47 1.36
N VAL A 132 8.46 -12.05 2.11
CA VAL A 132 9.46 -12.93 2.71
C VAL A 132 9.06 -13.21 4.16
N LEU A 133 8.77 -14.48 4.46
CA LEU A 133 8.29 -14.96 5.75
C LEU A 133 9.35 -15.87 6.37
N THR A 134 10.20 -15.32 7.23
CA THR A 134 11.33 -16.08 7.79
C THR A 134 10.98 -16.83 9.08
N GLY A 135 11.68 -17.95 9.31
CA GLY A 135 11.70 -18.66 10.58
C GLY A 135 10.37 -19.31 10.93
N PHE A 136 9.90 -20.27 10.14
CA PHE A 136 8.90 -21.26 10.52
C PHE A 136 9.58 -22.40 11.29
N PRO A 137 9.41 -22.52 12.61
CA PRO A 137 9.99 -23.62 13.38
C PRO A 137 9.39 -24.95 12.96
N VAL A 138 10.25 -25.95 12.76
CA VAL A 138 9.87 -27.31 12.41
C VAL A 138 10.44 -28.27 13.45
N GLY A 139 9.63 -29.23 13.89
CA GLY A 139 10.09 -30.25 14.83
C GLY A 139 11.11 -31.20 14.20
N GLN A 140 11.91 -31.87 15.02
CA GLN A 140 12.85 -32.88 14.55
C GLN A 140 12.11 -33.99 13.78
N ASN A 141 12.67 -34.41 12.64
CA ASN A 141 12.11 -35.43 11.74
C ASN A 141 10.76 -35.08 11.08
N VAL A 142 10.34 -33.82 11.09
CA VAL A 142 9.20 -33.36 10.31
C VAL A 142 9.71 -32.79 8.99
N ASN A 143 9.25 -33.33 7.86
CA ASN A 143 9.63 -32.85 6.53
C ASN A 143 8.49 -32.00 5.93
N PRO A 144 8.68 -30.68 5.78
CA PRO A 144 7.70 -29.84 5.11
C PRO A 144 7.59 -30.18 3.63
N ALA A 145 6.36 -30.21 3.12
CA ALA A 145 6.07 -30.55 1.74
C ALA A 145 5.39 -29.41 0.98
N LYS A 146 4.63 -28.55 1.68
CA LYS A 146 3.81 -27.52 1.04
C LYS A 146 3.69 -26.26 1.90
N LEU A 147 3.68 -25.10 1.24
CA LEU A 147 3.30 -23.82 1.83
C LEU A 147 1.99 -23.34 1.20
N ASP A 148 0.90 -23.42 1.95
CA ASP A 148 -0.37 -22.82 1.56
C ASP A 148 -0.41 -21.34 1.96
N PHE A 149 -1.08 -20.51 1.17
CA PHE A 149 -1.19 -19.08 1.42
C PHE A 149 -2.58 -18.56 1.07
N GLU A 150 -3.14 -17.77 1.98
CA GLU A 150 -4.48 -17.19 1.86
C GLU A 150 -4.42 -15.69 2.19
N ILE A 151 -5.09 -14.89 1.36
CA ILE A 151 -5.28 -13.45 1.56
C ILE A 151 -6.70 -13.22 2.05
N SER A 152 -6.86 -12.37 3.06
CA SER A 152 -8.17 -12.00 3.62
C SER A 152 -8.19 -10.53 4.05
N ALA A 153 -9.39 -9.99 4.29
CA ALA A 153 -9.59 -8.61 4.77
C ALA A 153 -8.81 -7.56 3.95
N VAL A 154 -9.03 -7.56 2.63
CA VAL A 154 -8.42 -6.59 1.71
C VAL A 154 -9.22 -5.29 1.74
N GLU A 155 -8.57 -4.21 2.14
CA GLU A 155 -9.13 -2.85 2.06
C GLU A 155 -8.62 -2.20 0.77
N TRP A 156 -9.53 -1.75 -0.09
CA TRP A 156 -9.17 -1.14 -1.38
C TRP A 156 -9.20 0.38 -1.30
N GLU A 157 -8.19 1.01 -1.90
CA GLU A 157 -8.06 2.46 -1.99
C GLU A 157 -7.66 2.85 -3.42
N GLU A 158 -8.39 3.78 -4.01
CA GLU A 158 -8.10 4.33 -5.34
C GLU A 158 -7.12 5.50 -5.24
N PHE A 159 -6.20 5.57 -6.20
CA PHE A 159 -5.25 6.66 -6.33
C PHE A 159 -5.54 7.53 -7.54
N THR A 160 -5.43 8.84 -7.33
CA THR A 160 -5.38 9.81 -8.43
C THR A 160 -3.95 10.35 -8.55
N GLN A 161 -3.34 10.23 -9.73
CA GLN A 161 -1.96 10.68 -10.01
C GLN A 161 -0.84 9.97 -9.21
N TYR A 162 -0.95 8.65 -9.06
CA TYR A 162 0.07 7.84 -8.38
C TYR A 162 1.34 7.61 -9.23
N GLN A 163 2.49 7.75 -8.58
CA GLN A 163 3.78 7.28 -9.09
C GLN A 163 4.47 6.42 -8.04
N LYS A 164 4.78 5.16 -8.38
CA LYS A 164 5.52 4.26 -7.51
C LYS A 164 6.90 4.84 -7.19
N PRO A 165 7.30 4.91 -5.89
CA PRO A 165 8.64 5.33 -5.53
C PRO A 165 9.68 4.45 -6.21
N GLN A 166 10.65 5.10 -6.88
CA GLN A 166 11.74 4.40 -7.53
C GLN A 166 12.82 4.08 -6.49
N LEU A 167 12.83 2.83 -6.03
CA LEU A 167 13.83 2.28 -5.13
C LEU A 167 14.60 1.21 -5.87
N SER A 168 15.88 1.46 -6.13
CA SER A 168 16.69 0.61 -7.00
C SER A 168 17.81 -0.06 -6.22
N ILE A 169 18.09 -1.34 -6.52
CA ILE A 169 19.15 -2.12 -5.86
C ILE A 169 20.20 -2.57 -6.87
N TYR A 170 21.42 -2.08 -6.68
CA TYR A 170 22.57 -2.28 -7.57
C TYR A 170 23.70 -3.07 -6.90
N SER A 171 24.72 -3.42 -7.70
CA SER A 171 25.99 -3.99 -7.24
C SER A 171 25.84 -5.23 -6.36
N LYS A 172 24.82 -6.05 -6.66
CA LYS A 172 24.52 -7.29 -5.96
C LYS A 172 25.65 -8.29 -6.18
N ARG A 173 26.25 -8.77 -5.09
CA ARG A 173 27.30 -9.79 -5.13
C ARG A 173 27.04 -10.82 -4.04
N PHE A 174 27.21 -12.08 -4.39
CA PHE A 174 27.17 -13.20 -3.46
C PHE A 174 28.59 -13.71 -3.23
N ASN A 175 28.94 -13.96 -1.97
CA ASN A 175 30.19 -14.62 -1.61
C ASN A 175 29.91 -15.75 -0.62
N LEU A 176 30.69 -16.82 -0.70
CA LEU A 176 30.76 -17.81 0.37
C LEU A 176 31.61 -17.26 1.52
N LEU A 177 31.21 -17.56 2.75
CA LEU A 177 31.96 -17.16 3.94
C LEU A 177 33.20 -18.04 4.08
N SER A 178 34.36 -17.43 4.33
CA SER A 178 35.63 -18.14 4.48
C SER A 178 35.79 -18.79 5.86
N ASP A 179 35.25 -18.14 6.90
CA ASP A 179 35.44 -18.53 8.31
C ASP A 179 34.32 -19.40 8.88
N MET A 180 33.20 -19.53 8.16
CA MET A 180 32.05 -20.32 8.58
C MET A 180 31.29 -20.87 7.37
N VAL A 181 30.52 -21.94 7.59
CA VAL A 181 29.62 -22.47 6.56
C VAL A 181 28.47 -21.49 6.36
N GLY A 182 28.39 -20.91 5.17
CA GLY A 182 27.36 -19.93 4.86
C GLY A 182 27.67 -19.08 3.64
N GLY A 183 26.76 -18.15 3.38
CA GLY A 183 26.89 -17.18 2.31
C GLY A 183 26.55 -15.78 2.78
N GLU A 184 27.01 -14.79 2.04
CA GLU A 184 26.65 -13.40 2.24
C GLU A 184 26.28 -12.74 0.92
N VAL A 185 25.36 -11.79 0.99
CA VAL A 185 25.02 -10.90 -0.12
C VAL A 185 25.26 -9.48 0.30
N TYR A 186 25.98 -8.76 -0.55
CA TYR A 186 26.12 -7.31 -0.49
C TYR A 186 25.33 -6.68 -1.63
N GLY A 187 24.74 -5.52 -1.37
CA GLY A 187 24.09 -4.68 -2.38
C GLY A 187 24.03 -3.23 -1.94
N ILE A 188 23.70 -2.35 -2.89
CA ILE A 188 23.52 -0.92 -2.66
C ILE A 188 22.08 -0.56 -3.01
N LEU A 189 21.33 -0.06 -2.04
CA LEU A 189 20.04 0.57 -2.23
C LEU A 189 20.25 2.04 -2.62
N ARG A 190 19.57 2.50 -3.66
CA ARG A 190 19.46 3.91 -4.02
C ARG A 190 18.01 4.34 -4.01
N ASN A 191 17.72 5.44 -3.33
CA ASN A 191 16.41 6.07 -3.38
C ASN A 191 16.39 7.09 -4.52
N GLU A 192 15.81 6.71 -5.65
CA GLU A 192 15.69 7.58 -6.84
C GLU A 192 14.35 8.34 -6.85
N SER A 193 13.51 8.12 -5.84
CA SER A 193 12.27 8.86 -5.68
C SER A 193 12.52 10.27 -5.16
N GLY A 194 11.54 11.17 -5.34
CA GLY A 194 11.55 12.51 -4.76
C GLY A 194 11.18 12.57 -3.27
N PHE A 195 11.14 11.43 -2.56
CA PHE A 195 10.65 11.33 -1.19
C PHE A 195 11.72 10.81 -0.25
N ASP A 196 11.72 11.34 0.97
CA ASP A 196 12.55 10.86 2.06
C ASP A 196 11.78 9.81 2.87
N PHE A 197 12.33 8.61 3.03
CA PHE A 197 11.67 7.51 3.74
C PHE A 197 12.31 7.24 5.10
N ASN A 198 11.47 7.14 6.13
CA ASN A 198 11.91 6.75 7.48
C ASN A 198 12.30 5.28 7.53
N LEU A 199 11.60 4.40 6.80
CA LEU A 199 11.86 2.97 6.75
C LEU A 199 11.70 2.44 5.31
N ILE A 200 12.74 1.76 4.83
CA ILE A 200 12.69 0.96 3.60
C ILE A 200 13.03 -0.48 3.96
N LYS A 201 12.17 -1.42 3.56
CA LYS A 201 12.46 -2.85 3.70
C LYS A 201 13.08 -3.36 2.41
N VAL A 202 14.12 -4.19 2.53
CA VAL A 202 14.79 -4.86 1.42
C VAL A 202 14.64 -6.35 1.59
N ASN A 203 14.05 -6.99 0.59
CA ASN A 203 13.88 -8.44 0.49
C ASN A 203 14.95 -8.99 -0.47
N LEU A 204 15.62 -10.07 -0.09
CA LEU A 204 16.54 -10.82 -0.94
C LEU A 204 16.01 -12.22 -1.20
N ILE A 205 16.05 -12.61 -2.47
CA ILE A 205 15.66 -13.93 -2.95
C ILE A 205 16.82 -14.52 -3.75
N LEU A 206 17.39 -15.61 -3.24
CA LEU A 206 18.48 -16.33 -3.91
C LEU A 206 17.92 -17.52 -4.67
N ARG A 207 18.33 -17.67 -5.93
CA ARG A 207 17.91 -18.77 -6.78
C ARG A 207 19.09 -19.47 -7.46
N ASP A 208 18.89 -20.73 -7.79
CA ASP A 208 19.82 -21.52 -8.59
C ASP A 208 19.64 -21.27 -10.10
N ALA A 209 20.43 -21.96 -10.93
CA ALA A 209 20.35 -21.87 -12.39
C ALA A 209 18.99 -22.32 -12.97
N ASN A 210 18.21 -23.10 -12.23
CA ASN A 210 16.89 -23.60 -12.62
C ASN A 210 15.75 -22.74 -12.05
N ASN A 211 16.06 -21.56 -11.51
CA ASN A 211 15.10 -20.66 -10.87
C ASN A 211 14.46 -21.23 -9.59
N LYS A 212 15.06 -22.29 -9.00
CA LYS A 212 14.61 -22.85 -7.71
C LYS A 212 15.10 -21.97 -6.57
N LEU A 213 14.26 -21.81 -5.56
CA LEU A 213 14.58 -21.04 -4.36
C LEU A 213 15.71 -21.72 -3.55
N VAL A 214 16.75 -20.95 -3.23
CA VAL A 214 17.94 -21.39 -2.47
C VAL A 214 17.96 -20.80 -1.07
N ALA A 215 17.66 -19.49 -0.94
CA ALA A 215 17.63 -18.83 0.36
C ALA A 215 16.80 -17.55 0.31
N LEU A 216 16.29 -17.14 1.47
CA LEU A 216 15.56 -15.89 1.65
C LEU A 216 16.17 -15.12 2.81
N ASN A 217 16.14 -13.80 2.74
CA ASN A 217 16.41 -12.94 3.90
C ASN A 217 15.81 -11.56 3.65
N SER A 218 15.66 -10.76 4.71
CA SER A 218 15.22 -9.38 4.58
C SER A 218 15.92 -8.49 5.61
N THR A 219 16.06 -7.22 5.28
CA THR A 219 16.59 -6.19 6.17
C THR A 219 15.75 -4.93 6.08
N GLN A 220 15.95 -4.02 7.02
CA GLN A 220 15.30 -2.72 7.05
C GLN A 220 16.36 -1.63 7.16
N MET A 221 16.14 -0.54 6.43
CA MET A 221 16.99 0.64 6.45
C MET A 221 16.20 1.83 6.96
N ASN A 222 16.79 2.54 7.91
CA ASN A 222 16.19 3.74 8.49
C ASN A 222 16.72 5.01 7.82
N ALA A 223 15.84 6.01 7.73
CA ALA A 223 16.13 7.38 7.32
C ALA A 223 16.92 7.47 6.00
N VAL A 224 16.33 6.97 4.91
CA VAL A 224 16.89 6.99 3.56
C VAL A 224 16.28 8.16 2.78
N ARG A 225 17.05 9.22 2.56
CA ARG A 225 16.58 10.43 1.87
C ARG A 225 16.56 10.23 0.35
N SER A 226 15.84 11.11 -0.33
CA SER A 226 15.86 11.21 -1.78
C SER A 226 17.30 11.42 -2.27
N GLY A 227 17.73 10.59 -3.21
CA GLY A 227 19.08 10.57 -3.75
C GLY A 227 20.11 9.83 -2.89
N ASP A 228 19.78 9.38 -1.68
CA ASP A 228 20.72 8.63 -0.84
C ASP A 228 21.07 7.27 -1.47
N GLU A 229 22.32 6.87 -1.27
CA GLU A 229 22.79 5.50 -1.46
C GLU A 229 23.15 4.89 -0.10
N ARG A 230 22.69 3.67 0.15
CA ARG A 230 22.94 2.91 1.37
C ARG A 230 23.33 1.48 1.03
N ASP A 231 24.47 1.04 1.54
CA ASP A 231 24.86 -0.35 1.41
C ASP A 231 24.14 -1.23 2.44
N PHE A 232 23.92 -2.49 2.06
CA PHE A 232 23.49 -3.52 2.98
C PHE A 232 24.29 -4.80 2.79
N LYS A 233 24.34 -5.59 3.86
CA LYS A 233 24.90 -6.92 3.88
C LYS A 233 23.98 -7.84 4.66
N LEU A 234 23.57 -8.94 4.04
CA LEU A 234 22.82 -10.01 4.70
C LEU A 234 23.65 -11.30 4.67
N ILE A 235 23.52 -12.08 5.74
CA ILE A 235 24.32 -13.27 6.00
C ILE A 235 23.38 -14.45 6.24
N TRP A 236 23.73 -15.60 5.67
CA TRP A 236 23.12 -16.89 5.93
C TRP A 236 24.14 -17.78 6.64
N PRO A 237 24.06 -17.90 7.98
CA PRO A 237 25.08 -18.60 8.78
C PRO A 237 24.85 -20.13 8.80
N TYR A 238 24.50 -20.72 7.66
CA TYR A 238 24.21 -22.14 7.52
C TYR A 238 24.49 -22.64 6.09
N GLN A 239 24.60 -23.96 5.92
CA GLN A 239 24.82 -24.57 4.61
C GLN A 239 23.61 -24.32 3.71
N LEU A 240 23.83 -23.59 2.61
CA LEU A 240 22.79 -23.36 1.61
C LEU A 240 22.45 -24.68 0.89
N PRO A 241 21.15 -24.92 0.60
CA PRO A 241 20.68 -26.18 -0.01
C PRO A 241 21.03 -26.31 -1.50
N GLY A 242 21.58 -25.26 -2.13
CA GLY A 242 21.97 -25.25 -3.54
C GLY A 242 22.96 -24.13 -3.86
N GLU A 243 23.48 -24.14 -5.08
CA GLU A 243 24.37 -23.10 -5.61
C GLU A 243 23.57 -21.84 -5.98
N VAL A 244 24.05 -20.67 -5.53
CA VAL A 244 23.41 -19.38 -5.83
C VAL A 244 23.91 -18.88 -7.17
N VAL A 245 22.99 -18.69 -8.11
CA VAL A 245 23.28 -18.19 -9.47
C VAL A 245 22.61 -16.84 -9.72
N ASN A 246 21.40 -16.65 -9.20
CA ASN A 246 20.64 -15.41 -9.36
C ASN A 246 20.31 -14.77 -8.00
N ILE A 247 20.44 -13.45 -7.94
CA ILE A 247 20.14 -12.62 -6.77
C ILE A 247 19.04 -11.64 -7.16
N GLU A 248 17.80 -11.97 -6.80
CA GLU A 248 16.68 -11.05 -6.87
C GLU A 248 16.64 -10.21 -5.59
N ALA A 249 16.39 -8.91 -5.75
CA ALA A 249 16.26 -7.98 -4.64
C ALA A 249 15.11 -7.03 -4.90
N GLU A 250 14.29 -6.81 -3.88
CA GLU A 250 13.15 -5.90 -3.92
C GLU A 250 13.25 -4.93 -2.75
N ALA A 251 13.11 -3.63 -3.03
CA ALA A 251 12.96 -2.61 -2.00
C ALA A 251 11.50 -2.16 -1.97
N GLU A 252 10.94 -2.07 -0.76
CA GLU A 252 9.60 -1.57 -0.54
C GLU A 252 9.58 -0.51 0.56
N ALA A 253 8.78 0.54 0.33
CA ALA A 253 8.45 1.56 1.31
C ALA A 253 6.94 1.70 1.34
N ASP A 254 6.37 1.69 2.54
CA ASP A 254 4.93 1.91 2.72
C ASP A 254 4.61 3.39 2.47
N THR A 255 3.92 3.66 1.36
CA THR A 255 3.50 5.03 1.00
C THR A 255 2.13 5.39 1.54
N TYR A 256 1.36 4.42 2.05
CA TYR A 256 0.08 4.68 2.71
C TYR A 256 0.30 5.22 4.12
N ASN A 257 1.38 4.78 4.77
CA ASN A 257 1.74 5.26 6.10
C ASN A 257 2.45 6.63 6.04
N SER A 258 1.72 7.69 6.39
CA SER A 258 2.27 9.05 6.47
C SER A 258 3.47 9.21 7.42
N GLN A 259 3.63 8.33 8.42
CA GLN A 259 4.79 8.33 9.33
C GLN A 259 6.05 7.76 8.67
N ASN A 260 5.90 7.07 7.54
CA ASN A 260 7.04 6.55 6.80
C ASN A 260 7.72 7.63 5.94
N PHE A 261 7.12 8.79 5.76
CA PHE A 261 7.80 9.93 5.15
C PHE A 261 8.57 10.71 6.21
N ILE A 262 9.84 11.01 5.95
CA ILE A 262 10.58 11.94 6.80
C ILE A 262 9.97 13.32 6.57
N LYS A 263 9.42 13.92 7.63
CA LYS A 263 8.88 15.26 7.58
C LYS A 263 10.03 16.26 7.39
N THR A 264 10.29 16.61 6.15
CA THR A 264 11.02 17.83 5.84
C THR A 264 10.05 18.98 6.13
N TYR A 265 10.39 19.91 7.01
CA TYR A 265 9.59 21.12 7.25
C TYR A 265 9.53 21.92 5.94
N ILE A 266 8.56 21.61 5.09
CA ILE A 266 8.24 22.33 3.87
C ILE A 266 6.86 22.95 4.13
N PRO A 267 6.73 24.29 4.12
CA PRO A 267 5.45 24.93 4.38
C PRO A 267 4.44 24.56 3.28
N ASP A 268 3.32 23.96 3.67
CA ASP A 268 2.09 23.73 2.89
C ASP A 268 2.26 23.20 1.46
N GLN A 269 3.02 22.12 1.28
CA GLN A 269 2.93 21.32 0.05
C GLN A 269 2.15 20.02 0.30
N LYS A 270 0.96 19.92 -0.29
CA LYS A 270 0.11 18.73 -0.29
C LYS A 270 0.90 17.55 -0.86
N LEU A 271 1.02 16.45 -0.10
CA LEU A 271 1.67 15.24 -0.58
C LEU A 271 0.70 14.45 -1.48
N PRO A 272 1.14 13.95 -2.65
CA PRO A 272 0.27 13.31 -3.64
C PRO A 272 -0.27 11.93 -3.24
N PHE A 273 -0.12 11.53 -1.97
CA PHE A 273 -0.41 10.17 -1.48
C PHE A 273 -1.37 10.13 -0.30
N GLN A 274 -1.97 11.27 0.07
CA GLN A 274 -3.03 11.27 1.07
C GLN A 274 -4.37 11.21 0.35
N SER A 275 -5.16 10.17 0.61
CA SER A 275 -6.58 10.23 0.33
C SER A 275 -7.18 11.40 1.09
N TYR A 276 -7.90 12.25 0.36
CA TYR A 276 -9.00 13.02 0.93
C TYR A 276 -10.07 12.06 1.42
#